data_AF-A0A1Y0M892-F1
#
_entry.id   AF-A0A1Y0M892-F1
#
_cell.length_a   1.000
_cell.length_b   1.000
_cell.length_c   1.000
_cell.angle_alpha   90.00
_cell.angle_beta   90.00
_cell.angle_gamma   90.00
#
_symmetry.space_group_name_H-M   'P 1'
#
loop_
_entity.id
_entity.type
_entity.pdbx_description
1 polymer ?
#
loop_
_entity_poly.entity_id
_entity_poly.type
_entity_poly.pdbx_seq_one_letter_code
_entity_poly.pdbx_strand_id
1 'polypeptide(L)'
;MASASITAAKGEISNNQIEYFERIKAMNLQSKLIIGFGISDKNTFNTACNYANGAIIGSAFIKDLGKNGAEQINDFIKPITS
;
A
#
# COMPACT_ATOMS: atom_id res chain seq x y z
N MET A 1 11.49 17.63 15.23
CA MET A 1 10.19 17.13 14.75
C MET A 1 10.49 15.97 13.81
N ALA A 2 10.07 14.76 14.16
CA ALA A 2 10.27 13.62 13.29
C ALA A 2 9.35 13.80 12.07
N SER A 3 9.91 14.29 10.97
CA SER A 3 9.27 14.19 9.66
C SER A 3 9.23 12.72 9.29
N ALA A 4 8.26 11.98 9.83
CA ALA A 4 7.75 10.75 9.23
C ALA A 4 6.96 11.11 7.95
N SER A 5 7.55 11.98 7.15
CA SER A 5 7.13 12.31 5.81
C SER A 5 7.84 11.28 4.94
N ILE A 6 7.40 10.03 5.06
CA ILE A 6 7.49 9.13 3.92
C ILE A 6 6.49 9.74 2.94
N THR A 7 6.98 10.72 2.20
CA THR A 7 6.27 11.57 1.28
C THR A 7 5.90 10.73 0.08
N ALA A 8 4.61 10.49 -0.13
CA ALA A 8 4.00 9.96 -1.35
C ALA A 8 5.02 9.37 -2.36
N ALA A 9 5.55 8.16 -2.11
CA ALA A 9 6.55 7.59 -3.00
C ALA A 9 5.84 7.27 -4.31
N LYS A 10 6.33 7.99 -5.31
CA LYS A 10 5.86 8.03 -6.68
C LYS A 10 5.99 6.63 -7.29
N GLY A 11 4.84 5.99 -7.53
CA GLY A 11 4.63 5.04 -8.62
C GLY A 11 5.16 3.62 -8.46
N GLU A 12 6.28 3.37 -7.76
CA GLU A 12 6.91 2.04 -7.78
C GLU A 12 7.56 1.70 -6.43
N ILE A 13 7.30 0.49 -5.92
CA ILE A 13 8.02 -0.04 -4.74
C ILE A 13 9.47 -0.25 -5.16
N SER A 14 10.36 0.62 -4.72
CA SER A 14 11.79 0.51 -5.01
C SER A 14 12.42 -0.66 -4.24
N ASN A 15 13.51 -1.25 -4.76
CA ASN A 15 14.21 -2.36 -4.09
C ASN A 15 14.57 -2.07 -2.62
N ASN A 16 14.96 -0.83 -2.29
CA ASN A 16 15.24 -0.42 -0.92
C ASN A 16 14.02 -0.54 0.01
N GLN A 17 12.80 -0.33 -0.50
CA GLN A 17 11.58 -0.57 0.27
C GLN A 17 11.32 -2.07 0.45
N ILE A 18 11.57 -2.89 -0.58
CA ILE A 18 11.47 -4.34 -0.47
C ILE A 18 12.44 -4.87 0.58
N GLU A 19 13.71 -4.45 0.56
CA GLU A 19 14.69 -4.84 1.58
C GLU A 19 14.27 -4.39 2.98
N TYR A 20 13.67 -3.20 3.11
CA TYR A 20 13.12 -2.74 4.37
C TYR A 20 11.98 -3.63 4.87
N PHE A 21 11.04 -3.99 3.99
CA PHE A 21 9.93 -4.89 4.32
C PHE A 21 10.41 -6.30 4.67
N GLU A 22 11.33 -6.87 3.89
CA GLU A 22 12.02 -8.14 4.17
C GLU A 22 12.66 -8.13 5.54
N ARG A 23 13.39 -7.06 5.88
CA ARG A 23 14.06 -6.93 7.17
C ARG A 23 13.07 -6.84 8.33
N ILE A 24 11.97 -6.09 8.17
CA ILE A 24 10.91 -5.99 9.19
C ILE A 24 10.18 -7.33 9.35
N LYS A 25 9.91 -8.03 8.24
CA LYS A 25 9.31 -9.37 8.24
C LYS A 25 10.23 -10.39 8.94
N ALA A 26 11.54 -10.31 8.67
CA ALA A 26 12.56 -11.15 9.31
C ALA A 26 12.69 -10.89 10.83
N MET A 27 12.23 -9.75 11.34
CA MET A 27 12.14 -9.52 12.80
C MET A 27 11.05 -10.37 13.47
N ASN A 28 10.22 -11.08 12.69
CA ASN A 28 9.16 -11.98 13.17
C ASN A 28 8.30 -11.34 14.27
N LEU A 29 7.95 -10.07 14.07
CA LEU A 29 7.17 -9.27 15.00
C LEU A 29 5.80 -9.94 15.22
N GLN A 30 5.38 -10.07 16.48
CA GLN A 30 4.03 -10.53 16.82
C GLN A 30 2.93 -9.56 16.37
N SER A 31 3.31 -8.30 16.12
CA SER A 31 2.41 -7.26 15.65
C SER A 31 2.08 -7.45 14.18
N LYS A 32 0.81 -7.24 13.82
CA LYS A 32 0.35 -7.26 12.43
C LYS A 32 1.06 -6.17 11.63
N LEU A 33 1.81 -6.57 10.62
CA LEU A 33 2.45 -5.64 9.68
C LEU A 33 1.44 -5.20 8.64
N ILE A 34 1.32 -3.90 8.42
CA ILE A 34 0.43 -3.33 7.40
C ILE A 34 1.21 -2.29 6.59
N ILE A 35 1.22 -2.43 5.27
CA ILE A 35 1.92 -1.51 4.37
C ILE A 35 0.91 -0.55 3.75
N GLY A 36 0.91 0.71 4.19
CA GLY A 36 -0.02 1.74 3.70
C GLY A 36 0.56 2.69 2.67
N PHE A 37 1.73 2.39 2.12
CA PHE A 37 2.53 3.37 1.40
C PHE A 37 3.05 2.84 0.06
N GLY A 38 2.96 3.65 -0.99
CA GLY A 38 3.34 3.26 -2.36
C GLY A 38 2.38 2.27 -3.03
N ILE A 39 1.26 1.94 -2.38
CA ILE A 39 0.25 1.04 -2.92
C ILE A 39 -0.73 1.83 -3.78
N SER A 40 -0.66 1.59 -5.08
CA SER A 40 -1.46 2.30 -6.08
C SER A 40 -2.34 1.35 -6.87
N ASP A 41 -1.96 0.07 -6.93
CA ASP A 41 -2.48 -0.92 -7.87
C ASP A 41 -2.48 -2.32 -7.23
N LYS A 42 -3.21 -3.25 -7.85
CA LYS A 42 -3.29 -4.64 -7.40
C LYS A 42 -1.91 -5.32 -7.28
N ASN A 43 -1.00 -5.07 -8.22
CA ASN A 43 0.34 -5.65 -8.17
C ASN A 43 1.13 -5.18 -6.94
N THR A 44 1.12 -3.87 -6.66
CA THR A 44 1.80 -3.32 -5.47
C THR A 44 1.14 -3.80 -4.19
N PHE A 45 -0.19 -3.94 -4.18
CA PHE A 45 -0.95 -4.52 -3.07
C PHE A 45 -0.57 -5.97 -2.80
N ASN A 46 -0.52 -6.82 -3.83
CA ASN A 46 -0.12 -8.23 -3.70
C ASN A 46 1.32 -8.37 -3.20
N THR A 47 2.25 -7.59 -3.76
CA THR A 47 3.63 -7.55 -3.29
C THR A 47 3.68 -7.17 -1.81
N ALA A 48 2.96 -6.13 -1.40
CA ALA A 48 2.88 -5.74 0.00
C ALA A 48 2.28 -6.84 0.90
N CYS A 49 1.21 -7.51 0.48
CA CYS A 49 0.63 -8.66 1.18
C CYS A 49 1.58 -9.88 1.26
N ASN A 50 2.57 -10.01 0.37
CA ASN A 50 3.59 -11.06 0.50
C ASN A 50 4.59 -10.76 1.62
N TYR A 51 4.84 -9.48 1.92
CA TYR A 51 5.81 -9.07 2.95
C TYR A 51 5.15 -8.69 4.29
N ALA A 52 3.87 -8.34 4.28
CA ALA A 52 3.11 -7.89 5.45
C ALA A 52 1.75 -8.59 5.54
N ASN A 53 1.06 -8.47 6.67
CA ASN A 53 -0.27 -9.08 6.88
C ASN A 53 -1.39 -8.37 6.11
N GLY A 54 -1.10 -7.22 5.50
CA GLY A 54 -2.05 -6.48 4.68
C GLY A 54 -1.47 -5.19 4.15
N ALA A 55 -2.24 -4.51 3.32
CA ALA A 55 -1.87 -3.23 2.74
C ALA A 55 -3.05 -2.24 2.75
N ILE A 56 -2.74 -0.95 2.81
CA ILE A 56 -3.73 0.14 2.81
C ILE A 56 -3.54 0.99 1.56
N ILE A 57 -4.63 1.22 0.83
CA ILE A 57 -4.66 2.02 -0.39
C ILE A 57 -5.39 3.34 -0.11
N GLY A 58 -4.64 4.37 0.27
CA GLY A 58 -5.21 5.70 0.57
C GLY A 58 -5.20 6.63 -0.64
N SER A 59 -4.01 6.89 -1.19
CA SER A 59 -3.82 7.91 -2.23
C SER A 59 -4.54 7.59 -3.53
N ALA A 60 -4.50 6.34 -3.98
CA ALA A 60 -5.21 5.91 -5.18
C ALA A 60 -6.74 5.96 -4.97
N PHE A 61 -7.22 5.61 -3.78
CA PHE A 61 -8.63 5.70 -3.42
C PHE A 61 -9.13 7.15 -3.44
N ILE A 62 -8.43 8.08 -2.79
CA ILE A 62 -8.82 9.51 -2.81
C ILE A 62 -8.77 10.08 -4.24
N LYS A 63 -7.78 9.67 -5.04
CA LYS A 63 -7.66 10.11 -6.43
C LYS A 63 -8.80 9.57 -7.31
N ASP A 64 -9.21 8.33 -7.09
CA ASP A 64 -10.36 7.73 -7.76
C ASP A 64 -11.65 8.42 -7.34
N LEU A 65 -11.84 8.65 -6.04
CA LEU A 65 -13.00 9.33 -5.48
C LEU A 65 -13.13 10.77 -5.99
N GLY A 66 -12.01 11.47 -6.19
CA GLY A 66 -11.98 12.80 -6.82
C GLY A 66 -12.26 12.79 -8.33
N LYS A 67 -12.05 11.66 -9.03
CA LYS A 67 -12.32 11.53 -10.48
C LYS A 67 -13.71 11.00 -10.79
N ASN A 68 -14.10 9.94 -10.09
CA ASN A 68 -15.29 9.13 -10.37
C ASN A 68 -16.41 9.33 -9.34
N GLY A 69 -16.12 9.97 -8.21
CA GLY A 69 -17.08 10.15 -7.10
C GLY A 69 -17.21 8.91 -6.21
N ALA A 70 -17.91 9.06 -5.09
CA ALA A 70 -18.11 7.98 -4.11
C ALA A 70 -18.98 6.81 -4.61
N GLU A 71 -19.69 7.00 -5.72
CA GLU A 71 -20.57 5.97 -6.29
C GLU A 71 -19.78 4.82 -6.95
N GLN A 72 -18.58 5.12 -7.45
CA GLN A 72 -17.73 4.18 -8.18
C GLN A 72 -16.71 3.44 -7.28
N ILE A 73 -16.82 3.55 -5.95
CA ILE A 73 -15.94 2.86 -4.98
C ILE A 73 -15.94 1.33 -5.22
N ASN A 74 -17.09 0.76 -5.57
CA ASN A 74 -17.19 -0.68 -5.86
C ASN A 74 -16.33 -1.09 -7.06
N ASP A 75 -16.23 -0.24 -8.08
CA ASP A 75 -15.40 -0.51 -9.26
C ASP A 75 -13.91 -0.35 -8.95
N PHE A 76 -13.56 0.46 -7.96
CA PHE A 76 -12.20 0.51 -7.42
C PHE A 76 -11.83 -0.76 -6.62
N ILE A 77 -12.74 -1.26 -5.78
CA ILE A 77 -12.47 -2.42 -4.90
C ILE A 77 -12.47 -3.76 -5.67
N LYS A 78 -13.40 -3.96 -6.61
CA LYS A 78 -13.52 -5.19 -7.41
C LYS A 78 -12.19 -5.76 -7.94
N PRO A 79 -11.34 -4.99 -8.65
CA PRO A 79 -10.11 -5.51 -9.20
C PRO A 79 -9.07 -5.86 -8.13
N ILE A 80 -9.14 -5.24 -6.95
CA ILE A 80 -8.22 -5.49 -5.83
C ILE A 80 -8.56 -6.81 -5.13
N THR A 81 -9.84 -7.15 -5.00
CA THR A 81 -10.32 -8.36 -4.30
C THR A 81 -10.67 -9.55 -5.21
N SER A 82 -10.85 -9.36 -6.52
CA SER A 82 -11.15 -10.44 -7.49
C SER A 82 -9.95 -11.29 -7.87
#